data_AF-A0A2D7GEL4-F1
#
_entry.id   AF-A0A2D7GEL4-F1
#
_cell.length_a   1.000
_cell.length_b   1.000
_cell.length_c   1.000
_cell.angle_alpha   90.00
_cell.angle_beta   90.00
_cell.angle_gamma   90.00
#
_symmetry.space_group_name_H-M   'P 1'
#
loop_
_entity.id
_entity.type
_entity.pdbx_description
1 polymer ?
#
loop_
_entity_poly.entity_id
_entity_poly.type
_entity_poly.pdbx_seq_one_letter_code
_entity_poly.pdbx_strand_id
1 'polypeptide(L)'
;MQQRYLGDIHDFQKFIFVKFLSCAFNQKIGLNWYLVDPKKIGQKELNKKDGEKRYFLKGNEFKTIDRKIYDEFVKLKTKKFRNIITFTKKTHLSQYVSFYNKKIPLLNREKWFTDSINFFKKKDIIFLDPDNGLLKKKKK
;
A
#
# COMPACT_ATOMS: atom_id res chain seq x y z
N MET A 1 -7.01 -0.65 -1.09
CA MET A 1 -6.08 0.39 -0.60
C MET A 1 -6.62 1.78 -0.93
N GLN A 2 -6.41 2.77 -0.07
CA GLN A 2 -6.81 4.18 -0.29
C GLN A 2 -5.83 5.13 0.41
N GLN A 3 -5.77 6.38 -0.03
CA GLN A 3 -4.91 7.41 0.58
C GLN A 3 -5.14 7.59 2.09
N ARG A 4 -6.37 7.39 2.58
CA ARG A 4 -6.69 7.50 4.01
C ARG A 4 -5.94 6.49 4.89
N TYR A 5 -5.69 5.28 4.35
CA TYR A 5 -4.99 4.19 5.04
C TYR A 5 -3.48 4.38 5.04
N LEU A 6 -2.95 5.26 4.17
CA LEU A 6 -1.51 5.43 3.99
C LEU A 6 -0.80 5.71 5.31
N GLY A 7 0.04 4.78 5.72
CA GLY A 7 0.85 4.90 6.91
C GLY A 7 0.18 4.46 8.21
N ASP A 8 -0.92 3.70 8.12
CA ASP A 8 -1.49 3.01 9.28
C ASP A 8 -0.66 1.79 9.71
N ILE A 9 -1.08 1.11 10.78
CA ILE A 9 -0.38 -0.06 11.31
C ILE A 9 -0.24 -1.19 10.27
N HIS A 10 -1.22 -1.40 9.39
CA HIS A 10 -1.18 -2.46 8.39
C HIS A 10 -0.20 -2.12 7.28
N ASP A 11 -0.16 -0.85 6.85
CA ASP A 11 0.87 -0.37 5.93
C ASP A 11 2.27 -0.48 6.53
N PHE A 12 2.43 -0.21 7.83
CA PHE A 12 3.73 -0.39 8.50
C PHE A 12 4.18 -1.85 8.43
N GLN A 13 3.31 -2.78 8.87
CA GLN A 13 3.59 -4.22 8.84
C GLN A 13 3.87 -4.70 7.41
N LYS A 14 3.08 -4.28 6.44
CA LYS A 14 3.24 -4.61 5.02
C LYS A 14 4.58 -4.14 4.47
N PHE A 15 4.96 -2.89 4.73
CA PHE A 15 6.23 -2.37 4.22
C PHE A 15 7.44 -3.01 4.90
N ILE A 16 7.35 -3.30 6.19
CA ILE A 16 8.38 -4.10 6.89
C ILE A 16 8.51 -5.47 6.25
N PHE A 17 7.40 -6.16 6.03
CA PHE A 17 7.39 -7.48 5.44
C PHE A 17 7.96 -7.49 4.02
N VAL A 18 7.48 -6.59 3.15
CA VAL A 18 7.96 -6.50 1.77
C VAL A 18 9.44 -6.09 1.71
N LYS A 19 9.89 -5.20 2.61
CA LYS A 19 11.32 -4.85 2.73
C LYS A 19 12.14 -6.07 3.16
N PHE A 20 11.67 -6.83 4.16
CA PHE A 20 12.31 -8.06 4.59
C PHE A 20 12.45 -9.06 3.42
N LEU A 21 11.39 -9.30 2.66
CA LEU A 21 11.44 -10.17 1.48
C LEU A 21 12.45 -9.66 0.44
N SER A 22 12.47 -8.34 0.20
CA SER A 22 13.42 -7.74 -0.74
C SER A 22 14.87 -8.02 -0.34
N CYS A 23 15.19 -7.88 0.95
CA CYS A 23 16.51 -8.20 1.48
C CYS A 23 16.81 -9.70 1.39
N ALA A 24 15.86 -10.56 1.80
CA ALA A 24 16.03 -12.00 1.81
C ALA A 24 16.30 -12.60 0.42
N PHE A 25 15.63 -12.06 -0.61
CA PHE A 25 15.79 -12.50 -2.00
C PHE A 25 16.79 -11.67 -2.80
N ASN A 26 17.43 -10.68 -2.19
CA ASN A 26 18.33 -9.72 -2.84
C ASN A 26 17.75 -9.11 -4.14
N GLN A 27 16.45 -8.79 -4.13
CA GLN A 27 15.75 -8.22 -5.29
C GLN A 27 14.62 -7.30 -4.87
N LYS A 28 14.22 -6.37 -5.74
CA LYS A 28 13.07 -5.50 -5.46
C LYS A 28 11.75 -6.25 -5.65
N ILE A 29 10.88 -6.20 -4.65
CA ILE A 29 9.54 -6.80 -4.72
C ILE A 29 8.58 -5.86 -5.45
N GLY A 30 7.76 -6.40 -6.37
CA GLY A 30 6.65 -5.67 -6.94
C GLY A 30 5.50 -5.56 -5.93
N LEU A 31 5.10 -4.35 -5.51
CA LEU A 31 3.91 -4.17 -4.69
C LEU A 31 2.73 -3.79 -5.58
N ASN A 32 1.82 -4.75 -5.77
CA ASN A 32 0.58 -4.56 -6.49
C ASN A 32 -0.59 -4.41 -5.51
N TRP A 33 -0.94 -3.18 -5.18
CA TRP A 33 -2.08 -2.91 -4.30
C TRP A 33 -3.31 -2.44 -5.06
N TYR A 34 -4.49 -2.81 -4.57
CA TYR A 34 -5.75 -2.41 -5.18
C TYR A 34 -6.08 -0.99 -4.74
N LEU A 35 -5.38 -0.02 -5.33
CA LEU A 35 -5.56 1.40 -5.04
C LEU A 35 -6.88 1.87 -5.62
N VAL A 36 -7.83 2.25 -4.78
CA VAL A 36 -9.16 2.69 -5.21
C VAL A 36 -9.30 4.20 -5.05
N ASP A 37 -10.05 4.80 -5.98
CA ASP A 37 -10.58 6.16 -5.80
C ASP A 37 -11.90 6.11 -5.03
N PRO A 38 -11.97 6.60 -3.78
CA PRO A 38 -13.21 6.55 -3.00
C PRO A 38 -14.35 7.32 -3.66
N LYS A 39 -14.05 8.35 -4.47
CA LYS A 39 -15.08 9.07 -5.23
C LYS A 39 -15.78 8.20 -6.25
N LYS A 40 -15.08 7.18 -6.79
CA LYS A 40 -15.65 6.23 -7.74
C LYS A 40 -16.49 5.16 -7.06
N ILE A 41 -16.25 4.86 -5.78
CA ILE A 41 -17.05 3.87 -5.03
C ILE A 41 -18.43 4.44 -4.67
N GLY A 42 -18.48 5.68 -4.20
CA GLY A 42 -19.73 6.37 -3.87
C GLY A 42 -19.67 7.15 -2.56
N GLN A 43 -20.72 7.94 -2.30
CA GLN A 43 -20.75 8.88 -1.17
C GLN A 43 -20.61 8.19 0.20
N LYS A 44 -21.18 6.99 0.36
CA LYS A 44 -21.04 6.20 1.59
C LYS A 44 -19.58 5.92 1.93
N GLU A 45 -18.73 5.67 0.93
CA GLU A 45 -17.31 5.41 1.13
C GLU A 45 -16.55 6.66 1.54
N LEU A 46 -16.88 7.82 0.95
CA LEU A 46 -16.27 9.11 1.31
C LEU A 46 -16.56 9.49 2.77
N ASN A 47 -17.73 9.10 3.30
CA ASN A 47 -18.16 9.44 4.65
C ASN A 47 -17.59 8.51 5.74
N LYS A 48 -16.92 7.41 5.37
CA LYS A 48 -16.28 6.52 6.35
C LYS A 48 -15.17 7.26 7.11
N LYS A 49 -15.12 7.05 8.42
CA LYS A 49 -14.13 7.64 9.34
C LYS A 49 -13.02 6.65 9.74
N ASP A 50 -12.72 5.69 8.86
CA ASP A 50 -11.66 4.69 9.01
C ASP A 50 -10.28 5.21 8.56
N GLY A 51 -9.24 4.40 8.77
CA GLY A 51 -7.87 4.69 8.31
C GLY A 51 -7.03 5.59 9.21
N GLU A 52 -7.42 5.79 10.48
CA GLU A 52 -6.66 6.54 11.48
C GLU A 52 -5.84 5.67 12.45
N LYS A 53 -5.51 4.43 12.05
CA LYS A 53 -4.78 3.47 12.90
C LYS A 53 -3.27 3.75 12.98
N ARG A 54 -2.88 4.95 13.41
CA ARG A 54 -1.48 5.44 13.57
C ARG A 54 -1.05 5.58 15.03
N TYR A 55 -1.80 4.99 15.96
CA TYR A 55 -1.54 5.05 17.39
C TYR A 55 -0.17 4.46 17.78
N PHE A 56 0.32 3.51 16.99
CA PHE A 56 1.60 2.82 17.19
C PHE A 56 2.82 3.76 17.09
N LEU A 57 2.67 4.91 16.44
CA LEU A 57 3.70 5.97 16.38
C LEU A 57 3.84 6.76 17.69
N LYS A 58 3.33 6.23 18.80
CA LYS A 58 3.56 6.71 20.17
C LYS A 58 4.53 5.81 20.93
N GLY A 59 4.70 4.56 20.50
CA GLY A 59 5.55 3.57 21.14
C GLY A 59 6.96 3.57 20.57
N ASN A 60 7.96 3.38 21.43
CA ASN A 60 9.35 3.27 21.01
C ASN A 60 9.65 1.90 20.35
N GLU A 61 8.82 0.89 20.60
CA GLU A 61 8.97 -0.46 20.06
C GLU A 61 8.91 -0.51 18.53
N PHE A 62 8.07 0.33 17.90
CA PHE A 62 7.99 0.38 16.43
C PHE A 62 9.15 1.15 15.80
N LYS A 63 9.74 2.07 16.55
CA LYS A 63 10.89 2.88 16.12
C LYS A 63 12.16 2.04 16.00
N THR A 64 12.31 0.99 16.83
CA THR A 64 13.48 0.10 16.80
C THR A 64 13.40 -0.93 15.68
N ILE A 65 12.20 -1.32 15.23
CA ILE A 65 12.01 -2.24 14.10
C ILE A 65 12.58 -1.65 12.81
N ASP A 66 12.15 -0.43 12.44
CA ASP A 66 12.70 0.28 11.30
C ASP A 66 12.59 1.79 11.49
N ARG A 67 13.70 2.39 11.89
CA ARG A 67 13.78 3.82 12.18
C ARG A 67 13.39 4.68 10.97
N LYS A 68 13.80 4.29 9.76
CA LYS A 68 13.57 5.09 8.54
C LYS A 68 12.09 5.08 8.15
N ILE A 69 11.46 3.90 8.13
CA ILE A 69 10.01 3.81 7.85
C ILE A 69 9.22 4.55 8.94
N TYR A 70 9.59 4.35 10.21
CA TYR A 70 8.93 5.03 11.34
C TYR A 70 8.96 6.56 11.16
N ASP A 71 10.12 7.14 10.86
CA ASP A 71 10.25 8.60 10.70
C ASP A 71 9.49 9.13 9.48
N GLU A 72 9.40 8.35 8.39
CA GLU A 72 8.53 8.68 7.26
C GLU A 72 7.05 8.66 7.66
N PHE A 73 6.64 7.69 8.48
CA PHE A 73 5.27 7.54 8.95
C PHE A 73 4.83 8.60 9.96
N VAL A 74 5.76 9.11 10.78
CA VAL A 74 5.49 10.26 11.67
C VAL A 74 4.96 11.46 10.88
N LYS A 75 5.50 11.71 9.68
CA LYS A 75 5.02 12.79 8.80
C LYS A 75 3.58 12.57 8.35
N LEU A 76 3.18 11.31 8.14
CA LEU A 76 1.84 10.92 7.69
C LEU A 76 0.76 11.08 8.77
N LYS A 77 1.11 11.41 10.02
CA LYS A 77 0.12 11.84 11.04
C LYS A 77 -0.72 13.00 10.53
N THR A 78 -0.11 13.95 9.81
CA THR A 78 -0.83 15.07 9.20
C THR A 78 -1.50 14.63 7.90
N LYS A 79 -2.83 14.71 7.86
CA LYS A 79 -3.66 14.25 6.71
C LYS A 79 -3.21 14.78 5.36
N LYS A 80 -2.79 16.04 5.27
CA LYS A 80 -2.35 16.68 4.01
C LYS A 80 -1.14 15.99 3.35
N PHE A 81 -0.34 15.25 4.12
CA PHE A 81 0.83 14.54 3.60
C PHE A 81 0.52 13.12 3.15
N ARG A 82 -0.72 12.64 3.33
CA ARG A 82 -1.14 11.29 2.95
C ARG A 82 -1.47 11.21 1.46
N ASN A 83 -0.44 11.37 0.64
CA ASN A 83 -0.53 11.18 -0.80
C ASN A 83 0.35 10.01 -1.23
N ILE A 84 -0.28 8.96 -1.77
CA ILE A 84 0.40 7.72 -2.15
C ILE A 84 1.45 7.96 -3.24
N ILE A 85 1.16 8.79 -4.24
CA ILE A 85 2.10 9.08 -5.34
C ILE A 85 3.32 9.83 -4.80
N THR A 86 3.10 10.84 -3.97
CA THR A 86 4.19 11.60 -3.36
C THR A 86 5.01 10.74 -2.41
N PHE A 87 4.36 9.92 -1.58
CA PHE A 87 5.02 9.02 -0.63
C PHE A 87 5.90 8.01 -1.36
N THR A 88 5.35 7.25 -2.29
CA THR A 88 6.07 6.19 -3.02
C THR A 88 7.25 6.70 -3.86
N LYS A 89 7.22 7.97 -4.28
CA LYS A 89 8.35 8.63 -4.97
C LYS A 89 9.48 9.05 -4.03
N LYS A 90 9.17 9.38 -2.77
CA LYS A 90 10.12 9.98 -1.82
C LYS A 90 10.61 9.02 -0.75
N THR A 91 9.86 7.95 -0.48
CA THR A 91 10.22 6.94 0.52
C THR A 91 11.50 6.21 0.13
N HIS A 92 12.32 5.91 1.13
CA HIS A 92 13.46 5.01 0.96
C HIS A 92 13.03 3.59 0.55
N LEU A 93 11.76 3.21 0.74
CA LEU A 93 11.23 1.92 0.29
C LEU A 93 11.33 1.72 -1.22
N SER A 94 11.49 2.78 -2.01
CA SER A 94 11.75 2.69 -3.46
C SER A 94 13.01 1.90 -3.82
N GLN A 95 13.93 1.71 -2.86
CA GLN A 95 15.11 0.85 -2.98
C GLN A 95 14.77 -0.65 -2.89
N TYR A 96 13.66 -1.00 -2.23
CA TYR A 96 13.25 -2.39 -1.95
C TYR A 96 11.97 -2.79 -2.69
N VAL A 97 11.16 -1.81 -3.08
CA VAL A 97 9.80 -2.01 -3.58
C VAL A 97 9.58 -1.26 -4.87
N SER A 98 8.96 -1.92 -5.84
CA SER A 98 8.44 -1.30 -7.06
C SER A 98 6.92 -1.15 -6.91
N PHE A 99 6.44 0.09 -6.78
CA PHE A 99 5.03 0.36 -6.49
C PHE A 99 4.20 0.47 -7.77
N TYR A 100 3.10 -0.30 -7.86
CA TYR A 100 2.10 -0.09 -8.90
C TYR A 100 0.97 0.82 -8.41
N ASN A 101 1.07 2.10 -8.74
CA ASN A 101 0.16 3.13 -8.23
C ASN A 101 -1.02 3.47 -9.15
N LYS A 102 -1.29 2.66 -10.19
CA LYS A 102 -2.50 2.89 -11.00
C LYS A 102 -3.73 2.52 -10.19
N LYS A 103 -4.71 3.42 -10.15
CA LYS A 103 -6.00 3.15 -9.50
C LYS A 103 -6.72 2.03 -10.23
N ILE A 104 -7.20 1.03 -9.49
CA ILE A 104 -8.03 -0.04 -10.05
C ILE A 104 -9.42 0.53 -10.42
N PRO A 105 -9.90 0.30 -11.65
CA PRO A 105 -11.24 0.75 -12.05
C PRO A 105 -12.32 -0.16 -11.44
N LEU A 106 -13.55 0.35 -11.37
CA LEU A 106 -14.70 -0.47 -10.95
C LEU A 106 -15.05 -1.54 -12.00
N LEU A 107 -14.99 -1.16 -13.27
CA LEU A 107 -15.25 -2.01 -14.43
C LEU A 107 -13.94 -2.32 -15.17
N ASN A 108 -13.90 -3.42 -15.92
CA ASN A 108 -12.75 -3.83 -16.73
C ASN A 108 -11.42 -3.93 -15.93
N ARG A 109 -11.47 -4.65 -14.80
CA ARG A 109 -10.30 -4.90 -13.95
C ARG A 109 -9.24 -5.76 -14.63
N GLU A 110 -9.63 -6.56 -15.62
CA GLU A 110 -8.72 -7.39 -16.41
C GLU A 110 -7.64 -6.55 -17.09
N LYS A 111 -8.02 -5.45 -17.75
CA LYS A 111 -7.05 -4.54 -18.36
C LYS A 111 -6.08 -3.96 -17.33
N TRP A 112 -6.56 -3.54 -16.16
CA TRP A 112 -5.70 -3.05 -15.08
C TRP A 112 -4.75 -4.13 -14.58
N PHE A 113 -5.23 -5.37 -14.46
CA PHE A 113 -4.41 -6.51 -14.04
C PHE A 113 -3.32 -6.79 -15.07
N THR A 114 -3.66 -6.91 -16.36
CA THR A 114 -2.70 -7.09 -17.45
C THR A 114 -1.67 -5.97 -17.48
N ASP A 115 -2.09 -4.70 -17.35
CA ASP A 115 -1.17 -3.57 -17.23
C ASP A 115 -0.23 -3.69 -16.03
N SER A 116 -0.71 -4.21 -14.90
CA SER A 116 0.11 -4.41 -13.69
C SER A 116 1.15 -5.51 -13.88
N ILE A 117 0.78 -6.63 -14.52
CA ILE A 117 1.71 -7.71 -14.85
C ILE A 117 2.76 -7.22 -15.83
N ASN A 118 2.36 -6.47 -16.87
CA ASN A 118 3.29 -5.87 -17.82
C ASN A 118 4.25 -4.87 -17.16
N PHE A 119 3.79 -4.08 -16.19
CA PHE A 119 4.64 -3.20 -15.39
C PHE A 119 5.69 -3.99 -14.59
N PHE A 120 5.32 -5.16 -14.08
CA PHE A 120 6.18 -6.05 -13.31
C PHE A 120 6.90 -7.13 -14.14
N LYS A 121 6.93 -7.04 -15.48
CA LYS A 121 7.47 -8.11 -16.35
C LYS A 121 8.91 -8.55 -16.06
N LYS A 122 9.70 -7.73 -15.36
CA LYS A 122 11.09 -8.01 -14.96
C LYS A 122 11.23 -8.32 -13.46
N LYS A 123 10.14 -8.66 -12.78
CA LYS A 123 10.11 -8.97 -11.34
C LYS A 123 9.78 -10.43 -11.17
N ASP A 124 10.55 -11.11 -10.32
CA ASP A 124 10.30 -12.51 -10.01
C ASP A 124 9.19 -12.65 -8.95
N ILE A 125 9.07 -11.65 -8.05
CA ILE A 125 8.12 -11.67 -6.93
C ILE A 125 7.24 -10.42 -6.94
N ILE A 126 5.93 -10.65 -6.91
CA ILE A 126 4.90 -9.63 -6.78
C ILE A 126 4.07 -9.90 -5.52
N PHE A 127 4.08 -8.97 -4.58
CA PHE A 127 3.20 -8.97 -3.42
C PHE A 127 1.87 -8.29 -3.79
N LEU A 128 0.78 -9.05 -3.69
CA LEU A 128 -0.57 -8.57 -3.98
C LEU A 128 -1.26 -8.11 -2.68
N ASP A 129 -1.70 -6.87 -2.65
CA ASP A 129 -2.47 -6.28 -1.55
C ASP A 129 -3.91 -5.93 -2.01
N PRO A 130 -4.88 -6.84 -1.83
CA PRO A 130 -6.27 -6.58 -2.21
C PRO A 130 -7.01 -5.66 -1.22
N ASP A 131 -6.44 -5.35 -0.04
CA ASP A 131 -7.00 -4.59 1.09
C ASP A 131 -8.29 -5.19 1.71
N ASN A 132 -9.27 -5.59 0.88
CA ASN A 132 -10.57 -6.13 1.30
C ASN A 132 -10.76 -7.64 1.01
N GLY A 133 -9.66 -8.38 0.86
CA GLY A 133 -9.69 -9.79 0.47
C GLY A 133 -10.23 -10.02 -0.94
N LEU A 134 -10.16 -11.26 -1.41
CA LEU A 134 -10.84 -11.68 -2.64
C LEU A 134 -12.29 -12.02 -2.26
N LEU A 135 -13.27 -11.48 -2.99
CA LEU A 135 -14.67 -11.87 -2.81
C LEU A 135 -14.77 -13.40 -2.98
N LYS A 136 -15.26 -14.09 -1.95
CA LYS A 136 -15.62 -15.50 -2.08
C LYS A 136 -16.68 -15.60 -3.19
N LYS A 137 -16.51 -16.52 -4.15
CA LYS A 137 -17.62 -16.90 -5.05
C LYS A 137 -18.81 -17.25 -4.15
N LYS A 138 -19.95 -16.58 -4.34
CA LYS A 138 -21.21 -17.07 -3.78
C LYS A 138 -21.41 -18.47 -4.37
N LYS A 139 -21.56 -19.48 -3.51
CA LYS A 139 -22.06 -20.78 -3.97
C LYS A 139 -23.42 -20.50 -4.63
N LYS A 140 -23.54 -20.88 -5.90
CA LYS A 140 -24.84 -20.91 -6.58
C LYS A 140 -25.70 -21.98 -5.93
#